data_AF-A0A409VGN0-F1
#
_entry.id   AF-A0A409VGN0-F1
#
_cell.length_a   1.000
_cell.length_b   1.000
_cell.length_c   1.000
_cell.angle_alpha   90.00
_cell.angle_beta   90.00
_cell.angle_gamma   90.00
#
_symmetry.space_group_name_H-M   'P 1'
#
loop_
_entity.id
_entity.type
_entity.pdbx_description
1 polymer ?
#
loop_
_entity_poly.entity_id
_entity_poly.type
_entity_poly.pdbx_seq_one_letter_code
_entity_poly.pdbx_strand_id
1 'polypeptide(L)'
;MPVGKSGLQKEVLHLYRRALRMAKNKPEAVRPKFSLFVRYNFRTNATKISSRNVSYIEHLLRQGKKQIEQYEDPAVKDCFVSREMTEWASKNLTSHA
;
A
#
# COMPACT_ATOMS: atom_id res chain seq x y z
N MET A 1 17.01 -24.35 1.06
CA MET A 1 17.31 -23.28 0.07
C MET A 1 16.84 -21.95 0.66
N PRO A 2 17.70 -20.93 0.87
CA PRO A 2 17.20 -19.61 1.24
C PRO A 2 16.54 -19.04 -0.02
N VAL A 3 15.20 -19.02 -0.04
CA VAL A 3 14.45 -18.50 -1.18
C VAL A 3 14.58 -16.99 -1.17
N GLY A 4 15.61 -16.49 -1.87
CA GLY A 4 15.78 -15.07 -2.12
C GLY A 4 14.51 -14.50 -2.75
N LYS A 5 14.10 -13.31 -2.33
CA LYS A 5 12.96 -12.62 -2.93
C LYS A 5 13.26 -12.39 -4.42
N SER A 6 12.32 -12.75 -5.30
CA SER A 6 12.43 -12.47 -6.73
C SER A 6 12.57 -10.96 -6.98
N GLY A 7 13.09 -10.56 -8.15
CA GLY A 7 13.19 -9.14 -8.52
C GLY A 7 11.85 -8.41 -8.37
N LEU A 8 10.77 -9.03 -8.86
CA LEU A 8 9.41 -8.52 -8.74
C LEU A 8 8.96 -8.37 -7.27
N GLN A 9 9.21 -9.37 -6.43
CA GLN A 9 8.88 -9.29 -5.01
C GLN A 9 9.62 -8.14 -4.31
N LYS A 10 10.90 -7.92 -4.67
CA LYS A 10 11.66 -6.77 -4.16
C LYS A 10 11.01 -5.47 -4.59
N GLU A 11 10.63 -5.32 -5.86
CA GLU A 11 9.94 -4.13 -6.35
C GLU A 11 8.63 -3.83 -5.61
N VAL A 12 7.79 -4.85 -5.38
CA VAL A 12 6.56 -4.70 -4.58
C VAL A 12 6.88 -4.18 -3.18
N LEU A 13 7.90 -4.73 -2.52
CA LEU A 13 8.31 -4.27 -1.19
C LEU A 13 8.90 -2.86 -1.21
N HIS A 14 9.66 -2.49 -2.24
CA HIS A 14 10.17 -1.13 -2.40
C HIS A 14 9.02 -0.13 -2.56
N LEU A 15 8.03 -0.46 -3.39
CA LEU A 15 6.83 0.36 -3.58
C LEU A 15 6.05 0.52 -2.28
N TYR A 16 5.82 -0.57 -1.54
CA TYR A 16 5.12 -0.53 -0.25
C TYR A 16 5.84 0.37 0.75
N ARG A 17 7.16 0.24 0.88
CA ARG A 17 7.95 1.09 1.78
C ARG A 17 7.93 2.56 1.36
N ARG A 18 7.96 2.85 0.05
CA ARG A 18 7.82 4.22 -0.48
C ARG A 18 6.46 4.80 -0.11
N ALA A 19 5.38 4.05 -0.32
CA ALA A 19 4.03 4.46 0.03
C ALA A 19 3.87 4.80 1.53
N LEU A 20 4.44 3.98 2.41
CA LEU A 20 4.42 4.25 3.84
C LEU A 20 5.23 5.49 4.23
N ARG A 21 6.36 5.77 3.57
CA ARG A 21 7.13 7.00 3.79
C ARG A 21 6.35 8.23 3.32
N MET A 22 5.73 8.16 2.14
CA MET A 22 4.84 9.21 1.65
C MET A 22 3.74 9.51 2.68
N ALA A 23 3.08 8.48 3.22
CA ALA A 23 2.04 8.64 4.23
C ALA A 23 2.55 9.34 5.51
N LYS A 24 3.79 9.07 5.94
CA LYS A 24 4.41 9.75 7.10
C LYS A 24 4.72 11.22 6.85
N ASN A 25 4.98 11.61 5.60
CA ASN A 25 5.26 13.00 5.24
C ASN A 25 4.00 13.87 5.18
N LYS A 26 2.79 13.28 5.24
CA LYS A 26 1.53 14.03 5.30
C LYS A 26 1.27 14.65 6.68
N PRO A 27 0.38 15.66 6.79
CA PRO A 27 -0.01 16.25 8.07
C PRO A 27 -0.57 15.21 9.04
N GLU A 28 -0.29 15.36 10.33
CA GLU A 28 -0.60 14.35 11.35
C GLU A 28 -2.06 13.87 11.35
N ALA A 29 -3.01 14.81 11.19
CA ALA A 29 -4.44 14.53 11.15
C ALA A 29 -4.86 13.55 10.04
N VAL A 30 -4.14 13.50 8.92
CA VAL A 30 -4.48 12.66 7.75
C VAL A 30 -3.58 11.44 7.60
N ARG A 31 -2.45 11.36 8.31
CA ARG A 31 -1.53 10.19 8.26
C ARG A 31 -2.23 8.84 8.47
N PRO A 32 -3.20 8.70 9.41
CA PRO A 32 -3.88 7.43 9.62
C PRO A 32 -4.66 6.99 8.37
N LYS A 33 -5.30 7.92 7.67
CA LYS A 33 -6.05 7.63 6.44
C LYS A 33 -5.14 7.10 5.33
N PHE A 34 -4.03 7.79 5.04
CA PHE A 34 -3.06 7.34 4.03
C PHE A 34 -2.43 6.00 4.40
N SER A 35 -2.08 5.82 5.67
CA SER A 35 -1.49 4.57 6.16
C SER A 35 -2.47 3.40 6.03
N LEU A 36 -3.75 3.62 6.36
CA LEU A 36 -4.81 2.63 6.20
C LEU A 36 -5.04 2.30 4.73
N PHE A 37 -5.16 3.32 3.88
CA PHE A 37 -5.32 3.14 2.44
C PHE A 37 -4.21 2.26 1.85
N VAL A 38 -2.94 2.57 2.17
CA VAL A 38 -1.79 1.79 1.69
C VAL A 38 -1.84 0.36 2.23
N ARG A 39 -2.04 0.16 3.54
CA ARG A 39 -2.06 -1.17 4.15
C ARG A 39 -3.18 -2.05 3.61
N TYR A 40 -4.38 -1.50 3.48
CA TYR A 40 -5.54 -2.21 2.95
C TYR A 40 -5.27 -2.65 1.51
N ASN A 41 -4.87 -1.74 0.61
CA ASN A 41 -4.66 -2.08 -0.80
C ASN A 41 -3.60 -3.16 -0.99
N PHE A 42 -2.45 -3.04 -0.33
CA PHE A 42 -1.38 -4.04 -0.46
C PHE A 42 -1.78 -5.40 0.12
N ARG A 43 -2.47 -5.44 1.27
CA ARG A 43 -2.90 -6.72 1.87
C ARG A 43 -4.02 -7.37 1.06
N THR A 44 -5.00 -6.61 0.62
CA THR A 44 -6.10 -7.10 -0.22
C THR A 44 -5.59 -7.62 -1.56
N ASN A 45 -4.64 -6.93 -2.20
CA ASN A 45 -4.05 -7.41 -3.45
C ASN A 45 -3.18 -8.67 -3.22
N ALA A 46 -2.43 -8.73 -2.12
CA ALA A 46 -1.63 -9.90 -1.79
C ALA A 46 -2.47 -11.16 -1.53
N THR A 47 -3.71 -11.02 -1.05
CA THR A 47 -4.62 -12.16 -0.85
C THR A 47 -5.44 -12.51 -2.10
N LYS A 48 -5.82 -11.52 -2.91
CA LYS A 48 -6.66 -11.73 -4.10
C LYS A 48 -5.88 -12.16 -5.35
N ILE A 49 -4.59 -11.84 -5.43
CA ILE A 49 -3.80 -12.03 -6.66
C ILE A 49 -2.82 -13.19 -6.48
N SER A 50 -2.91 -14.17 -7.39
CA SER A 50 -1.94 -15.25 -7.47
C SER A 50 -0.55 -14.72 -7.82
N SER A 51 0.47 -15.16 -7.10
CA SER A 51 1.88 -14.83 -7.37
C SER A 51 2.36 -15.26 -8.77
N ARG A 52 1.63 -16.16 -9.44
CA ARG A 52 1.90 -16.59 -10.81
C ARG A 52 1.43 -15.58 -11.86
N ASN A 53 0.53 -14.66 -11.52
CA ASN A 53 0.02 -13.66 -12.46
C ASN A 53 0.96 -12.45 -12.55
N VAL A 54 2.17 -12.70 -13.07
CA VAL A 54 3.27 -11.71 -13.13
C VAL A 54 2.86 -10.45 -13.88
N SER A 55 2.28 -10.59 -15.07
CA SER A 55 1.88 -9.45 -15.91
C SER A 55 0.89 -8.52 -15.22
N TYR A 56 -0.05 -9.07 -14.45
CA TYR A 56 -1.01 -8.26 -13.68
C TYR A 56 -0.35 -7.58 -12.49
N ILE A 57 0.56 -8.25 -11.78
CA ILE A 57 1.34 -7.65 -10.69
C ILE A 57 2.17 -6.48 -11.22
N GLU A 58 2.81 -6.62 -12.38
CA GLU A 58 3.56 -5.53 -13.01
C GLU A 58 2.66 -4.36 -13.42
N HIS A 59 1.47 -4.64 -13.96
CA HIS A 59 0.49 -3.60 -14.25
C HIS A 59 0.13 -2.81 -12.98
N LEU A 60 -0.19 -3.51 -11.88
CA LEU A 60 -0.48 -2.87 -10.60
C LEU A 60 0.71 -2.10 -10.02
N LEU A 61 1.94 -2.60 -10.20
CA LEU A 61 3.15 -1.88 -9.82
C LEU A 61 3.27 -0.55 -10.58
N ARG A 62 3.02 -0.55 -11.89
CA ARG A 62 3.03 0.68 -12.70
C ARG A 62 1.96 1.66 -12.24
N GLN A 63 0.74 1.19 -11.98
CA GLN A 63 -0.36 2.02 -11.47
C GLN A 63 -0.03 2.59 -10.09
N GLY A 64 0.43 1.76 -9.16
CA GLY A 64 0.79 2.19 -7.81
C GLY A 64 1.96 3.17 -7.78
N LYS A 65 2.96 3.01 -8.66
CA LYS A 65 4.07 3.98 -8.81
C LYS A 65 3.53 5.38 -9.17
N LYS A 66 2.65 5.47 -10.17
CA LYS A 66 2.00 6.74 -10.57
C LYS A 66 1.16 7.35 -9.44
N GLN A 67 0.38 6.52 -8.76
CA GLN A 67 -0.48 6.99 -7.66
C GLN A 67 0.34 7.54 -6.48
N ILE A 68 1.44 6.88 -6.13
CA ILE A 68 2.32 7.35 -5.05
C ILE A 68 3.01 8.65 -5.46
N GLU A 69 3.46 8.78 -6.70
CA GLU A 69 4.04 10.03 -7.21
C GLU A 69 3.07 11.20 -7.10
N GLN A 70 1.80 11.00 -7.47
CA GLN A 70 0.75 12.00 -7.26
C GLN A 70 0.54 12.33 -5.77
N TYR A 71 0.53 11.31 -4.91
CA TYR A 71 0.38 11.52 -3.47
C TYR A 71 1.64 12.06 -2.79
N GLU A 72 2.81 12.04 -3.42
CA GLU A 72 4.00 12.70 -2.88
C GLU A 72 3.92 14.23 -3.05
N ASP A 73 3.09 14.73 -3.95
CA ASP A 73 2.82 16.16 -4.11
C ASP A 73 2.29 16.76 -2.79
N PRO A 74 2.95 17.81 -2.24
CA PRO A 74 2.49 18.51 -1.04
C PRO A 74 1.08 19.13 -1.16
N ALA A 75 0.60 19.42 -2.38
CA ALA A 75 -0.74 19.92 -2.63
C ALA A 75 -1.82 18.89 -2.30
N VAL A 76 -1.52 17.60 -2.39
CA VAL A 76 -2.49 16.53 -2.05
C VAL A 76 -2.49 16.29 -0.55
N LYS A 77 -3.51 16.82 0.14
CA LYS A 77 -3.59 16.82 1.60
C LYS A 77 -4.55 15.80 2.20
N ASP A 78 -5.35 15.10 1.40
CA ASP A 78 -6.28 14.09 1.91
C ASP A 78 -6.41 12.90 0.95
N CYS A 79 -6.89 11.78 1.46
CA CYS A 79 -7.27 10.61 0.67
C CYS A 79 -8.61 10.05 1.16
N PHE A 80 -9.40 9.54 0.23
CA PHE A 80 -10.65 8.86 0.57
C PHE A 80 -10.36 7.49 1.19
N VAL A 81 -11.02 7.20 2.31
CA VAL A 81 -11.02 5.90 2.98
C VAL A 81 -12.46 5.43 3.01
N SER A 82 -12.74 4.28 2.40
CA SER A 82 -14.09 3.71 2.39
C SER A 82 -14.43 3.11 3.76
N ARG A 83 -15.73 2.95 4.03
CA ARG A 83 -16.23 2.26 5.23
C ARG A 83 -15.62 0.86 5.36
N GLU A 84 -15.52 0.12 4.26
CA GLU A 84 -14.89 -1.21 4.22
C GLU A 84 -13.44 -1.17 4.70
N MET A 85 -12.64 -0.17 4.31
CA MET A 85 -11.26 -0.02 4.77
C MET A 85 -11.20 0.20 6.27
N THR A 86 -12.09 1.04 6.82
CA THR A 86 -12.16 1.28 8.26
C THR A 86 -12.56 0.02 9.02
N GLU A 87 -13.57 -0.71 8.54
CA GLU A 87 -13.99 -1.99 9.12
C GLU A 87 -12.87 -3.05 9.05
N TRP A 88 -12.13 -3.09 7.94
CA TRP A 88 -10.95 -3.92 7.81
C TRP A 88 -9.87 -3.56 8.83
N ALA A 89 -9.63 -2.27 9.07
CA ALA A 89 -8.69 -1.80 10.08
C ALA A 89 -9.09 -2.30 11.48
N SER A 90 -10.35 -2.11 11.88
CA SER A 90 -10.84 -2.55 13.19
C SER A 90 -10.65 -4.04 13.44
N LYS A 91 -10.75 -4.86 12.38
CA LYS A 91 -10.57 -6.32 12.45
C LYS A 91 -9.09 -6.76 12.45
N ASN A 92 -8.18 -5.97 11.86
CA ASN A 92 -6.79 -6.38 11.61
C ASN A 92 -5.73 -5.62 12.44
N LEU A 93 -6.09 -4.48 13.04
CA LEU A 93 -5.16 -3.59 13.75
C LEU A 93 -5.09 -3.89 15.27
N THR A 94 -6.02 -4.68 15.79
CA THR A 94 -6.11 -5.09 17.21
C THR A 94 -5.19 -6.27 17.58
N SER A 95 -4.43 -6.83 16.63
CA SER A 95 -3.57 -8.00 16.88
C SER A 95 -2.11 -7.67 17.22
N HIS A 96 -1.76 -6.40 17.45
CA HIS A 96 -0.43 -5.96 17.91
C HIS A 96 -0.58 -4.91 19.02
N ALA A 97 -1.14 -5.33 20.16
CA ALA A 97 -0.98 -4.68 21.46
C ALA A 97 -0.36 -5.69 22.42
#